data_AF-A0A1V5BIS5-F1
#
_entry.id   AF-A0A1V5BIS5-F1
#
_cell.length_a   1.000
_cell.length_b   1.000
_cell.length_c   1.000
_cell.angle_alpha   90.00
_cell.angle_beta   90.00
_cell.angle_gamma   90.00
#
_symmetry.space_group_name_H-M   'P 1'
#
loop_
_entity.id
_entity.type
_entity.pdbx_description
1 polymer ?
#
loop_
_entity_poly.entity_id
_entity_poly.type
_entity_poly.pdbx_seq_one_letter_code
_entity_poly.pdbx_strand_id
1 'polypeptide(L)' 'MRAEKVLPVVEEAIKIKPKAIWLQLGIVNEEAKTVAEKNGIMFLMDKCVKQEHARLFP' A
#
# COMPACT_ATOMS: atom_id res chain seq x y z
N MET A 1 0.16 2.94 -12.09
CA MET A 1 -1.08 3.42 -11.44
C MET A 1 -0.85 4.87 -11.00
N ARG A 2 -1.85 5.75 -11.10
CA ARG A 2 -1.72 7.16 -10.67
C ARG A 2 -2.12 7.28 -9.21
N ALA A 3 -1.46 8.16 -8.45
CA ALA A 3 -1.71 8.37 -7.02
C ALA A 3 -3.19 8.68 -6.70
N GLU A 4 -3.85 9.43 -7.58
CA GLU A 4 -5.27 9.79 -7.49
C GLU A 4 -6.23 8.58 -7.52
N LYS A 5 -5.80 7.45 -8.10
CA LYS A 5 -6.61 6.22 -8.16
C LYS A 5 -6.39 5.29 -6.98
N VAL A 6 -5.51 5.64 -6.04
CA VAL A 6 -5.14 4.76 -4.93
C VAL A 6 -6.27 4.69 -3.90
N LEU A 7 -6.81 5.83 -3.48
CA LEU A 7 -7.81 5.87 -2.42
C LEU A 7 -9.04 4.99 -2.72
N PRO A 8 -9.71 5.08 -3.88
CA PRO A 8 -10.86 4.24 -4.17
C PRO A 8 -10.53 2.74 -4.15
N VAL A 9 -9.35 2.36 -4.64
CA VAL A 9 -8.88 0.96 -4.61
C VAL A 9 -8.62 0.49 -3.19
N VAL A 10 -8.11 1.37 -2.32
CA VAL A 10 -7.88 1.05 -0.91
C VAL A 10 -9.20 0.90 -0.17
N GLU A 11 -10.18 1.75 -0.41
CA GLU A 11 -11.54 1.64 0.14
C GLU A 11 -12.25 0.33 -0.27
N GLU A 12 -11.97 -0.18 -1.46
CA GLU A 12 -12.43 -1.51 -1.87
C GLU A 12 -11.61 -2.62 -1.20
N ALA A 13 -10.29 -2.48 -1.16
CA ALA A 13 -9.38 -3.47 -0.60
C ALA A 13 -9.62 -3.70 0.90
N ILE A 14 -9.93 -2.67 1.68
CA ILE A 14 -10.17 -2.81 3.13
C ILE A 14 -11.33 -3.77 3.44
N LYS A 15 -12.30 -3.93 2.52
CA LYS A 15 -13.43 -4.86 2.67
C LYS A 15 -12.99 -6.33 2.69
N ILE A 16 -11.86 -6.62 2.02
CA ILE A 16 -11.24 -7.95 1.99
C ILE A 16 -10.43 -8.23 3.27
N LYS A 17 -10.16 -7.18 4.07
CA LYS A 17 -9.32 -7.23 5.28
C LYS A 17 -7.93 -7.86 5.02
N PRO A 18 -7.18 -7.36 4.03
CA PRO A 18 -5.83 -7.85 3.77
C PRO A 18 -4.92 -7.55 4.97
N LYS A 19 -3.87 -8.36 5.13
CA LYS A 19 -2.85 -8.09 6.15
C LYS A 19 -2.04 -6.82 5.85
N ALA A 20 -1.80 -6.56 4.57
CA ALA A 20 -1.04 -5.41 4.11
C ALA A 20 -1.50 -4.93 2.73
N ILE A 21 -1.34 -3.64 2.47
CA ILE A 21 -1.45 -2.99 1.17
C ILE A 21 -0.08 -2.40 0.81
N TRP A 22 0.36 -2.63 -0.43
CA TRP A 22 1.69 -2.23 -0.90
C TRP A 22 1.60 -1.44 -2.21
N LEU A 23 1.94 -0.15 -2.17
CA LEU A 23 2.07 0.67 -3.38
C LEU A 23 3.49 0.59 -3.91
N GLN A 24 3.59 0.35 -5.23
CA GLN A 24 4.87 0.29 -5.93
C GLN A 24 5.61 1.63 -5.92
N LEU A 25 6.90 1.59 -6.30
CA LEU A 25 7.75 2.78 -6.45
C LEU A 25 7.07 3.90 -7.24
N GLY A 26 7.28 5.13 -6.78
CA GLY A 26 6.73 6.36 -7.37
C GLY A 26 5.26 6.59 -7.08
N ILE A 27 4.61 5.75 -6.26
CA ILE A 27 3.21 5.89 -5.88
C ILE A 27 3.12 6.17 -4.38
N VAL A 28 2.67 7.39 -4.06
CA VAL A 28 2.47 7.88 -2.70
C VAL A 28 1.03 8.39 -2.58
N ASN A 29 0.35 8.02 -1.49
CA ASN A 29 -0.97 8.55 -1.15
C ASN A 29 -1.20 8.45 0.37
N GLU A 30 -1.01 9.57 1.07
CA GLU A 30 -1.11 9.67 2.53
C GLU A 30 -2.55 9.50 3.04
N GLU A 31 -3.53 9.92 2.25
CA GLU A 31 -4.94 9.75 2.60
C GLU A 31 -5.32 8.26 2.61
N ALA A 32 -4.92 7.53 1.57
CA ALA A 32 -5.13 6.10 1.48
C ALA A 32 -4.40 5.32 2.60
N LYS A 33 -3.18 5.77 2.96
CA LYS A 33 -2.46 5.24 4.12
C LYS A 33 -3.27 5.42 5.41
N THR A 34 -3.78 6.64 5.64
CA THR A 34 -4.59 6.96 6.82
C THR A 34 -5.85 6.08 6.89
N VAL A 35 -6.52 5.86 5.76
CA VAL A 35 -7.70 4.96 5.70
C VAL A 35 -7.33 3.52 6.02
N ALA A 36 -6.24 3.00 5.45
CA ALA A 36 -5.79 1.63 5.72
C ALA A 36 -5.39 1.42 7.19
N GLU A 37 -4.61 2.34 7.76
CA GLU A 37 -4.15 2.27 9.16
C GLU A 37 -5.31 2.33 10.15
N LYS A 38 -6.33 3.17 9.91
CA LYS A 38 -7.56 3.21 10.71
C LYS A 38 -8.34 1.88 10.71
N ASN A 39 -8.17 1.07 9.66
CA ASN A 39 -8.75 -0.27 9.56
C ASN A 39 -7.79 -1.37 10.04
N GLY A 40 -6.66 -1.02 10.67
CA GLY A 40 -5.68 -1.97 11.19
C GLY A 40 -4.89 -2.71 10.10
N ILE A 41 -4.85 -2.17 8.88
CA ILE A 41 -4.16 -2.77 7.73
C ILE A 41 -2.78 -2.12 7.61
N MET A 42 -1.73 -2.94 7.50
CA MET A 42 -0.37 -2.44 7.26
C MET A 42 -0.27 -1.78 5.89
N PHE A 43 0.26 -0.57 5.81
CA PHE A 43 0.36 0.17 4.56
C PHE A 43 1.82 0.50 4.23
N LEU A 44 2.27 0.06 3.06
CA LEU A 44 3.57 0.42 2.49
C LEU A 44 3.36 1.18 1.20
N MET A 45 4.16 2.21 0.97
CA MET A 45 4.13 2.99 -0.25
C MET A 45 5.54 3.36 -0.69
N ASP A 46 5.68 3.71 -1.97
CA ASP A 46 6.95 4.02 -2.61
C ASP A 46 8.03 2.95 -2.41
N LYS A 47 7.64 1.67 -2.58
CA LYS A 47 8.56 0.54 -2.43
C LYS A 47 8.38 -0.49 -3.52
N CYS A 48 9.46 -1.11 -3.98
CA CYS A 48 9.39 -2.26 -4.89
C CYS A 48 9.53 -3.56 -4.12
N VAL A 49 8.60 -4.50 -4.33
CA VAL A 49 8.64 -5.83 -3.69
C VAL A 49 9.93 -6.57 -4.05
N LYS A 50 10.38 -6.50 -5.32
CA LYS A 50 11.63 -7.15 -5.76
C LYS A 50 12.86 -6.62 -5.02
N GLN A 51 12.97 -5.29 -4.90
CA GLN A 51 14.11 -4.66 -4.23
C GLN A 51 14.10 -4.93 -2.73
N GLU A 52 12.94 -4.81 -2.08
CA GLU A 52 12.81 -5.08 -0.65
C GLU A 52 13.04 -6.56 -0.33
N HIS A 53 12.59 -7.47 -1.20
CA HIS A 53 12.88 -8.90 -1.04
C HIS A 53 14.39 -9.17 -1.14
N ALA A 54 15.08 -8.66 -2.16
CA ALA A 54 16.53 -8.83 -2.31
C ALA A 54 17.32 -8.22 -1.14
N ARG A 55 16.84 -7.11 -0.56
CA ARG A 55 17.45 -6.46 0.62
C ARG A 55 17.31 -7.30 1.89
N LEU A 56 16.16 -7.96 2.07
CA LEU A 56 15.84 -8.75 3.26
C LEU A 56 16.36 -10.19 3.20
N PHE A 57 16.48 -10.74 1.99
CA PHE A 57 16.88 -12.13 1.73
C PHE A 57 18.04 -12.16 0.71
N PRO A 58 19.28 -11.89 1.15
CA PRO A 58 20.46 -11.91 0.29
C PRO A 58 20.83 -13.32 -0.21
#